data_AF-A0A8G0KST0-F1
#
_entry.id   AF-A0A8G0KST0-F1
#
_cell.length_a   1.000
_cell.length_b   1.000
_cell.length_c   1.000
_cell.angle_alpha   90.00
_cell.angle_beta   90.00
_cell.angle_gamma   90.00
#
_symmetry.space_group_name_H-M   'P 1'
#
loop_
_entity.id
_entity.type
_entity.pdbx_description
1 polymer ?
#
loop_
_entity_poly.entity_id
_entity_poly.type
_entity_poly.pdbx_seq_one_letter_code
_entity_poly.pdbx_strand_id
1 'polypeptide(L)'
;MKYLKNIILLFVFLNSFYGFTQCETVKSLFENDLYASKELRDYASKADDPDKVFDAWHLLLEEKSLEKTNAKVLKEVEDNYQAIKNAGGYSKWKNVTGAGRTLSEMRNSVDEWVRLQRHLTTSNNQLREFNTATILYNKATGKYYYGANRGIFVSGAEIHSTLAGKLPETSTNNAYKLGNCAECDAVNQALHDGANWGDLQMHTIGVQWNTGATFPKPLCSNCEVTFVGIEIIQ
;
A
#
# COMPACT_ATOMS: atom_id res chain seq x y z
N MET A 1 50.71 28.35 -3.25
CA MET A 1 49.24 28.23 -3.00
C MET A 1 48.60 26.94 -3.54
N LYS A 2 49.34 25.87 -3.86
CA LYS A 2 48.74 24.60 -4.34
C LYS A 2 48.31 23.65 -3.21
N TYR A 3 48.97 23.71 -2.05
CA TYR A 3 48.69 22.82 -0.92
C TYR A 3 47.61 23.35 0.04
N LEU A 4 47.41 24.67 0.10
CA LEU A 4 46.38 25.28 0.96
C LEU A 4 44.96 24.92 0.52
N LYS A 5 44.73 24.76 -0.79
CA LYS A 5 43.42 24.37 -1.35
C LYS A 5 43.06 22.92 -1.04
N ASN A 6 44.05 22.02 -1.01
CA ASN A 6 43.84 20.61 -0.67
C ASN A 6 43.66 20.41 0.85
N ILE A 7 44.35 21.21 1.68
CA ILE A 7 44.19 21.16 3.14
C ILE A 7 42.81 21.71 3.56
N ILE A 8 42.32 22.77 2.91
CA ILE A 8 40.98 23.30 3.15
C ILE A 8 39.89 22.33 2.66
N LEU A 9 40.09 21.64 1.52
CA LEU A 9 39.15 20.60 1.08
C LEU A 9 39.11 19.41 2.06
N LEU A 10 40.26 19.00 2.59
CA LEU A 10 40.34 17.92 3.58
C LEU A 10 39.67 18.33 4.91
N PHE A 11 39.84 19.59 5.35
CA PHE A 11 39.20 20.11 6.56
C PHE A 11 37.68 20.29 6.41
N VAL A 12 37.18 20.66 5.23
CA VAL A 12 35.73 20.75 4.95
C VAL A 12 35.12 19.35 4.82
N PHE A 13 35.84 18.37 4.26
CA PHE A 13 35.42 16.98 4.29
C PHE A 13 35.35 16.48 5.73
N LEU A 14 36.42 16.67 6.53
CA LEU A 14 36.53 16.19 7.92
C LEU A 14 35.60 16.89 8.93
N ASN A 15 35.18 18.15 8.70
CA ASN A 15 34.24 18.85 9.59
C ASN A 15 32.77 18.66 9.21
N SER A 16 32.46 18.04 8.07
CA SER A 16 31.09 17.58 7.84
C SER A 16 30.69 16.45 8.81
N PHE A 17 31.66 15.77 9.45
CA PHE A 17 31.47 14.55 10.23
C PHE A 17 30.77 14.65 11.59
N TYR A 18 30.33 15.83 12.05
CA TYR A 18 29.61 15.91 13.33
C TYR A 18 28.19 15.30 13.31
N GLY A 19 27.69 14.89 12.13
CA GLY A 19 26.51 14.02 11.97
C GLY A 19 26.80 12.65 11.32
N PHE A 20 28.06 12.31 11.00
CA PHE A 20 28.41 11.15 10.16
C PHE A 20 28.90 9.91 10.92
N THR A 21 29.26 10.03 12.20
CA THR A 21 29.79 8.90 12.96
C THR A 21 28.75 7.77 13.14
N GLN A 22 27.47 8.11 13.25
CA GLN A 22 26.38 7.12 13.25
C GLN A 22 26.20 6.46 11.87
N CYS A 23 26.35 7.22 10.78
CA CYS A 23 26.14 6.72 9.42
C CYS A 23 27.22 5.73 8.97
N GLU A 24 28.50 5.98 9.28
CA GLU A 24 29.58 5.03 8.98
C GLU A 24 29.50 3.77 9.84
N THR A 25 29.14 3.91 11.12
CA THR A 25 28.99 2.75 12.02
C THR A 25 27.88 1.82 11.55
N VAL A 26 26.73 2.37 11.17
CA VAL A 26 25.58 1.59 10.67
C VAL A 26 25.92 0.91 9.35
N LYS A 27 26.60 1.59 8.42
CA LYS A 27 27.07 0.99 7.17
C LYS A 27 28.04 -0.16 7.41
N SER A 28 29.01 0.01 8.31
CA SER A 28 29.94 -1.07 8.65
C SER A 28 29.22 -2.28 9.26
N LEU A 29 28.20 -2.06 10.09
CA LEU A 29 27.36 -3.15 10.62
C LEU A 29 26.63 -3.90 9.50
N PHE A 30 26.10 -3.18 8.52
CA PHE A 30 25.44 -3.80 7.36
C PHE A 30 26.40 -4.64 6.52
N GLU A 31 27.60 -4.11 6.23
CA GLU A 31 28.65 -4.83 5.50
C GLU A 31 29.08 -6.11 6.22
N ASN A 32 29.22 -6.06 7.54
CA ASN A 32 29.54 -7.22 8.36
C ASN A 32 28.42 -8.27 8.29
N ASP A 33 27.15 -7.86 8.37
CA ASP A 33 26.01 -8.77 8.24
C ASP A 33 25.91 -9.37 6.82
N LEU A 34 26.19 -8.60 5.76
CA LEU A 34 26.24 -9.07 4.37
C LEU A 34 27.34 -10.13 4.18
N TYR A 35 28.49 -9.93 4.82
CA TYR A 35 29.58 -10.90 4.79
C TYR A 35 29.21 -12.18 5.55
N ALA A 36 28.67 -12.04 6.75
CA ALA A 36 28.38 -13.15 7.65
C ALA A 36 27.13 -13.96 7.26
N SER A 37 26.09 -13.32 6.71
CA SER A 37 24.83 -13.97 6.35
C SER A 37 24.75 -14.29 4.86
N LYS A 38 24.76 -15.59 4.54
CA LYS A 38 24.50 -16.05 3.17
C LYS A 38 23.10 -15.63 2.70
N GLU A 39 22.12 -15.71 3.58
CA GLU A 39 20.73 -15.40 3.23
C GLU A 39 20.53 -13.92 2.87
N LEU A 40 21.06 -12.99 3.68
CA LEU A 40 21.02 -11.56 3.39
C LEU A 40 21.78 -11.25 2.09
N ARG A 41 22.95 -11.85 1.89
CA ARG A 41 23.74 -11.66 0.67
C ARG A 41 23.01 -12.16 -0.58
N ASP A 42 22.43 -13.36 -0.52
CA ASP A 42 21.68 -13.94 -1.63
C ASP A 42 20.45 -13.09 -1.96
N TYR A 43 19.78 -12.52 -0.94
CA TYR A 43 18.67 -11.57 -1.12
C TYR A 43 19.15 -10.27 -1.78
N ALA A 44 20.15 -9.60 -1.20
CA ALA A 44 20.69 -8.34 -1.70
C ALA A 44 21.21 -8.44 -3.13
N SER A 45 21.84 -9.57 -3.49
CA SER A 45 22.39 -9.80 -4.83
C SER A 45 21.32 -9.89 -5.94
N LYS A 46 20.06 -10.11 -5.57
CA LYS A 46 18.92 -10.24 -6.48
C LYS A 46 18.00 -9.02 -6.45
N ALA A 47 18.27 -8.05 -5.58
CA ALA A 47 17.44 -6.86 -5.47
C ALA A 47 17.71 -5.91 -6.65
N ASP A 48 16.64 -5.37 -7.22
CA ASP A 48 16.73 -4.36 -8.27
C ASP A 48 17.28 -3.03 -7.73
N ASP A 49 17.09 -2.78 -6.43
CA ASP A 49 17.51 -1.57 -5.73
C ASP A 49 18.16 -1.90 -4.37
N PRO A 50 19.52 -1.93 -4.30
CA PRO A 50 20.24 -2.24 -3.08
C PRO A 50 19.98 -1.26 -1.93
N ASP A 51 19.58 -0.02 -2.21
CA ASP A 51 19.31 0.98 -1.17
C ASP A 51 18.07 0.60 -0.37
N LYS A 52 17.05 0.00 -1.02
CA LYS A 52 15.87 -0.52 -0.32
C LYS A 52 16.17 -1.68 0.61
N VAL A 53 17.15 -2.51 0.25
CA VAL A 53 17.61 -3.62 1.10
C VAL A 53 18.30 -3.07 2.34
N PHE A 54 19.14 -2.04 2.18
CA PHE A 54 19.76 -1.35 3.30
C PHE A 54 18.73 -0.69 4.21
N ASP A 55 17.75 0.02 3.64
CA ASP A 55 16.68 0.68 4.39
C ASP A 55 15.84 -0.32 5.19
N ALA A 56 15.49 -1.46 4.60
CA ALA A 56 14.75 -2.53 5.27
C ALA A 56 15.58 -3.18 6.39
N TRP A 57 16.87 -3.48 6.11
CA TRP A 57 17.80 -4.00 7.12
C TRP A 57 17.97 -3.02 8.28
N HIS A 58 18.10 -1.72 7.99
CA HIS A 58 18.33 -0.70 9.01
C HIS A 58 17.12 -0.55 9.92
N LEU A 59 15.92 -0.54 9.35
CA LEU A 59 14.67 -0.52 10.11
C LEU A 59 14.56 -1.74 11.03
N LEU A 60 14.91 -2.93 10.53
CA LEU A 60 14.93 -4.15 11.34
C LEU A 60 16.05 -4.14 12.39
N LEU A 61 17.22 -3.56 12.11
CA LEU A 61 18.28 -3.42 13.10
C LEU A 61 17.79 -2.65 14.34
N GLU A 62 17.03 -1.58 14.12
CA GLU A 62 16.52 -0.72 15.20
C GLU A 62 15.40 -1.39 16.00
N GLU A 63 14.52 -2.16 15.36
CA GLU A 63 13.28 -2.63 16.00
C GLU A 63 13.19 -4.15 16.23
N LYS A 64 13.90 -4.95 15.42
CA LYS A 64 13.87 -6.42 15.38
C LYS A 64 15.23 -7.00 14.99
N SER A 65 16.27 -6.61 15.72
CA SER A 65 17.66 -6.87 15.36
C SER A 65 18.03 -8.34 15.11
N LEU A 66 17.24 -9.29 15.63
CA LEU A 66 17.41 -10.73 15.38
C LEU A 66 16.93 -11.17 13.99
N GLU A 67 16.00 -10.43 13.39
CA GLU A 67 15.38 -10.75 12.08
C GLU A 67 16.00 -9.97 10.92
N LYS A 68 16.92 -9.04 11.19
CA LYS A 68 17.49 -8.13 10.18
C LYS A 68 18.23 -8.83 9.02
N THR A 69 18.54 -10.12 9.14
CA THR A 69 19.21 -10.91 8.09
C THR A 69 18.30 -11.96 7.43
N ASN A 70 17.02 -12.04 7.85
CA ASN A 70 16.03 -12.98 7.34
C ASN A 70 15.44 -12.46 6.03
N ALA A 71 15.62 -13.18 4.92
CA ALA A 71 15.23 -12.69 3.59
C ALA A 71 13.72 -12.49 3.45
N LYS A 72 12.91 -13.32 4.13
CA LYS A 72 11.44 -13.18 4.08
C LYS A 72 10.98 -11.91 4.79
N VAL A 73 11.56 -11.63 5.96
CA VAL A 73 11.22 -10.44 6.75
C VAL A 73 11.73 -9.18 6.07
N LEU A 74 12.94 -9.22 5.49
CA LEU A 74 13.49 -8.13 4.69
C LEU A 74 12.58 -7.78 3.51
N LYS A 75 12.13 -8.79 2.76
CA LYS A 75 11.19 -8.59 1.66
C LYS A 75 9.87 -7.99 2.12
N GLU A 76 9.32 -8.48 3.23
CA GLU A 76 8.09 -7.92 3.80
C GLU A 76 8.25 -6.45 4.19
N VAL A 77 9.38 -6.08 4.82
CA VAL A 77 9.66 -4.70 5.19
C VAL A 77 9.87 -3.83 3.96
N GLU A 78 10.60 -4.30 2.96
CA GLU A 78 10.83 -3.60 1.70
C GLU A 78 9.50 -3.32 0.97
N ASP A 79 8.66 -4.34 0.79
CA ASP A 79 7.37 -4.24 0.09
C ASP A 79 6.38 -3.29 0.82
N ASN A 80 6.59 -3.03 2.11
CA ASN A 80 5.70 -2.23 2.97
C ASN A 80 6.40 -1.03 3.64
N TYR A 81 7.57 -0.62 3.17
CA TYR A 81 8.45 0.32 3.89
C TYR A 81 7.73 1.62 4.29
N GLN A 82 6.98 2.23 3.36
CA GLN A 82 6.24 3.47 3.63
C GLN A 82 5.10 3.26 4.64
N ALA A 83 4.38 2.13 4.56
CA ALA A 83 3.33 1.80 5.50
C ALA A 83 3.90 1.60 6.93
N ILE A 84 5.07 0.99 7.02
CA ILE A 84 5.78 0.80 8.30
C ILE A 84 6.20 2.15 8.90
N LYS A 85 6.79 3.05 8.10
CA LYS A 85 7.15 4.40 8.57
C LYS A 85 5.92 5.19 9.03
N ASN A 86 4.83 5.11 8.26
CA ASN A 86 3.58 5.80 8.61
C ASN A 86 2.93 5.24 9.88
N ALA A 87 3.06 3.94 10.15
CA ALA A 87 2.62 3.32 11.39
C ALA A 87 3.53 3.66 12.60
N GLY A 88 4.67 4.30 12.35
CA GLY A 88 5.66 4.65 13.37
C GLY A 88 6.47 3.46 13.86
N GLY A 89 6.70 2.47 12.98
CA GLY A 89 7.64 1.37 13.20
C GLY A 89 7.09 -0.02 12.84
N TYR A 90 7.99 -0.99 12.62
CA TYR A 90 7.65 -2.37 12.24
C TYR A 90 6.78 -3.06 13.28
N SER A 91 7.06 -2.87 14.56
CA SER A 91 6.27 -3.52 15.62
C SER A 91 4.83 -2.98 15.67
N LYS A 92 4.66 -1.66 15.48
CA LYS A 92 3.33 -1.03 15.44
C LYS A 92 2.57 -1.44 14.19
N TRP A 93 3.24 -1.42 13.04
CA TRP A 93 2.71 -1.93 11.79
C TRP A 93 2.24 -3.38 11.95
N LYS A 94 3.09 -4.27 12.51
CA LYS A 94 2.73 -5.67 12.75
C LYS A 94 1.52 -5.85 13.66
N ASN A 95 1.36 -5.00 14.67
CA ASN A 95 0.22 -5.04 15.59
C ASN A 95 -1.09 -4.58 14.95
N VAL A 96 -1.03 -3.79 13.86
CA VAL A 96 -2.22 -3.35 13.11
C VAL A 96 -2.43 -4.16 11.83
N THR A 97 -1.42 -4.89 11.35
CA THR A 97 -1.57 -5.93 10.32
C THR A 97 -2.08 -7.23 10.95
N GLY A 98 -3.00 -7.91 10.29
CA GLY A 98 -3.72 -9.07 10.82
C GLY A 98 -4.96 -8.70 11.64
N ALA A 99 -5.00 -7.49 12.22
CA ALA A 99 -6.21 -6.90 12.75
C ALA A 99 -6.99 -6.19 11.62
N GLY A 100 -8.30 -6.44 11.52
CA GLY A 100 -9.17 -5.62 10.69
C GLY A 100 -9.20 -4.16 11.17
N ARG A 101 -9.57 -3.25 10.28
CA ARG A 101 -9.88 -1.85 10.60
C ARG A 101 -11.30 -1.72 11.12
N THR A 102 -11.51 -0.69 11.92
CA THR A 102 -12.85 -0.29 12.35
C THR A 102 -13.58 0.41 11.21
N LEU A 103 -14.92 0.41 11.28
CA LEU A 103 -15.76 1.17 10.35
C LEU A 103 -15.35 2.65 10.27
N SER A 104 -15.02 3.27 11.41
CA SER A 104 -14.62 4.69 11.48
C SER A 104 -13.32 4.95 10.71
N GLU A 105 -12.30 4.09 10.88
CA GLU A 105 -11.04 4.22 10.15
C GLU A 105 -11.24 4.08 8.63
N MET A 106 -11.98 3.05 8.20
CA MET A 106 -12.25 2.83 6.78
C MET A 106 -13.07 3.97 6.18
N ARG A 107 -14.12 4.40 6.89
CA ARG A 107 -14.98 5.51 6.45
C ARG A 107 -14.20 6.82 6.30
N ASN A 108 -13.41 7.20 7.30
CA ASN A 108 -12.62 8.44 7.25
C ASN A 108 -11.62 8.41 6.09
N SER A 109 -11.01 7.25 5.82
CA SER A 109 -10.04 7.10 4.75
C SER A 109 -10.67 7.20 3.36
N VAL A 110 -11.82 6.55 3.13
CA VAL A 110 -12.52 6.66 1.84
C VAL A 110 -13.15 8.04 1.64
N ASP A 111 -13.64 8.69 2.70
CA ASP A 111 -14.14 10.06 2.64
C ASP A 111 -13.04 11.04 2.21
N GLU A 112 -11.83 10.89 2.73
CA GLU A 112 -10.69 11.72 2.33
C GLU A 112 -10.29 11.46 0.88
N TRP A 113 -10.26 10.19 0.46
CA TRP A 113 -9.99 9.86 -0.94
C TRP A 113 -11.03 10.43 -1.90
N VAL A 114 -12.32 10.39 -1.54
CA VAL A 114 -13.40 11.02 -2.32
C VAL A 114 -13.18 12.52 -2.46
N ARG A 115 -12.77 13.22 -1.39
CA ARG A 115 -12.46 14.66 -1.46
C ARG A 115 -11.32 14.94 -2.43
N LEU A 116 -10.26 14.14 -2.39
CA LEU A 116 -9.12 14.27 -3.29
C LEU A 116 -9.54 14.04 -4.75
N GLN A 117 -10.26 12.96 -5.05
CA GLN A 117 -10.75 12.66 -6.41
C GLN A 117 -11.62 13.81 -6.96
N ARG A 118 -12.50 14.37 -6.12
CA ARG A 118 -13.35 15.50 -6.50
C ARG A 118 -12.55 16.79 -6.70
N HIS A 119 -11.53 17.04 -5.88
CA HIS A 119 -10.66 18.20 -6.03
C HIS A 119 -9.87 18.16 -7.35
N LEU A 120 -9.46 16.96 -7.77
CA LEU A 120 -8.74 16.74 -9.03
C LEU A 120 -9.67 16.77 -10.26
N THR A 121 -10.98 16.61 -10.08
CA THR A 121 -11.95 16.56 -11.17
C THR A 121 -12.57 17.92 -11.45
N THR A 122 -12.34 18.47 -12.64
CA THR A 122 -12.87 19.79 -13.04
C THR A 122 -14.20 19.70 -13.81
N SER A 123 -14.63 18.50 -14.22
CA SER A 123 -15.84 18.29 -15.03
C SER A 123 -17.03 17.85 -14.19
N ASN A 124 -18.13 18.61 -14.26
CA ASN A 124 -19.41 18.22 -13.65
C ASN A 124 -19.95 16.90 -14.19
N ASN A 125 -19.65 16.52 -15.43
CA ASN A 125 -20.08 15.23 -15.98
C ASN A 125 -19.31 14.09 -15.31
N GLN A 126 -17.99 14.22 -15.15
CA GLN A 126 -17.19 13.22 -14.42
C GLN A 126 -17.64 13.09 -12.96
N LEU A 127 -17.94 14.22 -12.30
CA LEU A 127 -18.48 14.21 -10.94
C LEU A 127 -19.85 13.51 -10.84
N ARG A 128 -20.72 13.63 -11.85
CA ARG A 128 -22.02 12.92 -11.91
C ARG A 128 -21.85 11.42 -12.11
N GLU A 129 -20.81 11.03 -12.83
CA GLU A 129 -20.51 9.63 -13.10
C GLU A 129 -19.87 8.95 -11.89
N PHE A 130 -19.17 9.69 -11.01
CA PHE A 130 -18.61 9.19 -9.76
C PHE A 130 -19.63 9.24 -8.61
N ASN A 131 -20.27 8.10 -8.33
CA ASN A 131 -21.37 8.00 -7.35
C ASN A 131 -21.16 6.91 -6.29
N THR A 132 -20.10 6.12 -6.40
CA THR A 132 -19.76 5.06 -5.44
C THR A 132 -18.25 5.01 -5.27
N ALA A 133 -17.81 4.94 -4.02
CA ALA A 133 -16.42 4.71 -3.66
C ALA A 133 -16.33 3.52 -2.70
N THR A 134 -15.28 2.73 -2.86
CA THR A 134 -14.98 1.61 -1.97
C THR A 134 -13.54 1.73 -1.50
N ILE A 135 -13.32 1.45 -0.23
CA ILE A 135 -11.99 1.18 0.31
C ILE A 135 -11.89 -0.29 0.66
N LEU A 136 -10.74 -0.86 0.31
CA LEU A 136 -10.36 -2.22 0.64
C LEU A 136 -9.07 -2.18 1.46
N TYR A 137 -9.06 -2.84 2.61
CA TYR A 137 -7.89 -3.02 3.44
C TYR A 137 -7.41 -4.46 3.35
N ASN A 138 -6.17 -4.66 2.95
CA ASN A 138 -5.53 -5.98 3.03
C ASN A 138 -4.93 -6.15 4.42
N LYS A 139 -5.54 -7.01 5.24
CA LYS A 139 -5.11 -7.27 6.62
C LYS A 139 -3.69 -7.82 6.68
N ALA A 140 -3.27 -8.63 5.71
CA ALA A 140 -1.94 -9.25 5.71
C ALA A 140 -0.82 -8.22 5.50
N THR A 141 -1.04 -7.21 4.66
CA THR A 141 0.01 -6.23 4.27
C THR A 141 -0.21 -4.84 4.88
N GLY A 142 -1.41 -4.56 5.38
CA GLY A 142 -1.78 -3.22 5.84
C GLY A 142 -2.02 -2.21 4.72
N LYS A 143 -2.02 -2.65 3.44
CA LYS A 143 -2.25 -1.77 2.29
C LYS A 143 -3.73 -1.44 2.11
N TYR A 144 -3.99 -0.23 1.61
CA TYR A 144 -5.32 0.24 1.23
C TYR A 144 -5.43 0.34 -0.29
N TYR A 145 -6.59 -0.04 -0.81
CA TYR A 145 -6.96 0.11 -2.22
C TYR A 145 -8.27 0.86 -2.32
N TYR A 146 -8.36 1.79 -3.27
CA TYR A 146 -9.52 2.63 -3.43
C TYR A 146 -10.13 2.39 -4.80
N GLY A 147 -11.41 2.05 -4.81
CA GLY A 147 -12.17 1.78 -6.02
C GLY A 147 -13.20 2.87 -6.28
N ALA A 148 -13.36 3.22 -7.55
CA ALA A 148 -14.48 4.02 -8.04
C ALA A 148 -15.41 3.16 -8.88
N ASN A 149 -16.70 3.47 -8.90
CA ASN A 149 -17.56 2.88 -9.91
C ASN A 149 -17.02 3.20 -11.31
N ARG A 150 -17.03 2.21 -12.20
CA ARG A 150 -16.39 2.21 -13.53
C ARG A 150 -14.86 2.23 -13.53
N GLY A 151 -14.19 2.17 -12.38
CA GLY A 151 -12.73 2.38 -12.29
C GLY A 151 -11.91 1.41 -13.15
N ILE A 152 -12.28 0.12 -13.19
CA ILE A 152 -11.65 -0.87 -14.11
C ILE A 152 -11.78 -0.43 -15.57
N PHE A 153 -12.95 0.03 -15.98
CA PHE A 153 -13.19 0.45 -17.37
C PHE A 153 -12.51 1.77 -17.73
N VAL A 154 -12.43 2.70 -16.76
CA VAL A 154 -11.78 4.01 -16.95
C VAL A 154 -10.26 3.85 -17.02
N SER A 155 -9.69 2.98 -16.18
CA SER A 155 -8.26 2.67 -16.21
C SER A 155 -7.85 1.80 -17.39
N GLY A 156 -8.80 1.05 -17.97
CA GLY A 156 -8.51 0.05 -18.99
C GLY A 156 -7.84 -1.21 -18.44
N ALA A 157 -7.86 -1.39 -17.12
CA ALA A 157 -7.28 -2.57 -16.47
C ALA A 157 -8.05 -3.84 -16.85
N GLU A 158 -7.32 -4.93 -17.00
CA GLU A 158 -7.93 -6.25 -17.15
C GLU A 158 -8.49 -6.72 -15.81
N ILE A 159 -9.65 -7.39 -15.85
CA ILE A 159 -10.23 -8.02 -14.68
C ILE A 159 -9.38 -9.24 -14.32
N HIS A 160 -8.83 -9.24 -13.11
CA HIS A 160 -8.05 -10.33 -12.56
C HIS A 160 -8.87 -11.63 -12.57
N SER A 161 -8.24 -12.75 -12.95
CA SER A 161 -8.91 -14.04 -13.15
C SER A 161 -9.70 -14.53 -11.92
N THR A 162 -9.16 -14.34 -10.71
CA THR A 162 -9.87 -14.64 -9.45
C THR A 162 -11.17 -13.84 -9.30
N LEU A 163 -11.17 -12.54 -9.63
CA LEU A 163 -12.38 -11.72 -9.59
C LEU A 163 -13.34 -12.16 -10.70
N ALA A 164 -12.84 -12.37 -11.92
CA ALA A 164 -13.64 -12.83 -13.05
C ALA A 164 -14.37 -14.15 -12.75
N GLY A 165 -13.70 -15.11 -12.10
CA GLY A 165 -14.29 -16.40 -11.73
C GLY A 165 -15.28 -16.33 -10.56
N LYS A 166 -15.39 -15.20 -9.85
CA LYS A 166 -16.34 -14.99 -8.76
C LYS A 166 -17.51 -14.09 -9.14
N LEU A 167 -17.37 -13.30 -10.20
CA LEU A 167 -18.47 -12.53 -10.76
C LEU A 167 -19.55 -13.50 -11.28
N PRO A 168 -20.84 -13.16 -11.14
CA PRO A 168 -21.90 -13.97 -11.74
C PRO A 168 -21.77 -13.97 -13.27
N GLU A 169 -22.20 -15.06 -13.93
CA GLU A 169 -22.12 -15.19 -15.40
C GLU A 169 -22.87 -14.06 -16.13
N THR A 170 -23.99 -13.62 -15.56
CA THR A 170 -24.79 -12.51 -16.07
C THR A 170 -25.09 -11.52 -14.96
N SER A 171 -25.08 -10.23 -15.29
CA SER A 171 -25.50 -9.20 -14.33
C SER A 171 -26.96 -9.39 -13.96
N THR A 172 -27.26 -9.45 -12.67
CA THR A 172 -28.65 -9.41 -12.16
C THR A 172 -29.26 -8.00 -12.28
N ASN A 173 -28.47 -7.01 -12.67
CA ASN A 173 -28.88 -5.64 -12.97
C ASN A 173 -28.53 -5.27 -14.41
N ASN A 174 -29.54 -5.18 -15.28
CA ASN A 174 -29.37 -4.91 -16.71
C ASN A 174 -28.82 -3.49 -17.01
N ALA A 175 -28.72 -2.60 -16.03
CA ALA A 175 -28.25 -1.24 -16.24
C ALA A 175 -26.71 -1.11 -16.29
N TYR A 176 -25.96 -2.10 -15.79
CA TYR A 176 -24.51 -1.99 -15.65
C TYR A 176 -23.78 -3.28 -16.03
N LYS A 177 -22.61 -3.13 -16.65
CA LYS A 177 -21.69 -4.25 -16.96
C LYS A 177 -21.12 -4.84 -15.66
N LEU A 178 -20.83 -6.15 -15.67
CA LEU A 178 -20.09 -6.79 -14.58
C LEU A 178 -18.71 -6.15 -14.42
N GLY A 179 -18.25 -5.98 -13.18
CA GLY A 179 -17.01 -5.26 -12.88
C GLY A 179 -17.16 -3.73 -12.79
N ASN A 180 -18.35 -3.18 -13.04
CA ASN A 180 -18.61 -1.73 -12.91
C ASN A 180 -18.54 -1.21 -11.46
N CYS A 181 -18.78 -2.06 -10.48
CA CYS A 181 -18.91 -1.68 -9.09
C CYS A 181 -17.57 -1.19 -8.52
N ALA A 182 -17.61 -0.22 -7.60
CA ALA A 182 -16.40 0.32 -6.97
C ALA A 182 -15.64 -0.76 -6.19
N GLU A 183 -16.39 -1.70 -5.63
CA GLU A 183 -15.90 -2.90 -4.97
C GLU A 183 -15.07 -3.79 -5.88
N CYS A 184 -15.51 -3.92 -7.14
CA CYS A 184 -14.77 -4.69 -8.14
C CYS A 184 -13.45 -4.01 -8.45
N ASP A 185 -13.44 -2.69 -8.63
CA ASP A 185 -12.22 -1.91 -8.90
C ASP A 185 -11.19 -2.04 -7.76
N ALA A 186 -11.61 -1.84 -6.51
CA ALA A 186 -10.71 -1.96 -5.35
C ALA A 186 -10.13 -3.38 -5.22
N VAL A 187 -10.96 -4.42 -5.38
CA VAL A 187 -10.52 -5.82 -5.32
C VAL A 187 -9.63 -6.18 -6.50
N ASN A 188 -9.91 -5.66 -7.69
CA ASN A 188 -9.09 -5.90 -8.87
C ASN A 188 -7.66 -5.39 -8.66
N GLN A 189 -7.52 -4.16 -8.14
CA GLN A 189 -6.23 -3.58 -7.79
C GLN A 189 -5.49 -4.44 -6.75
N ALA A 190 -6.18 -4.86 -5.69
CA ALA A 190 -5.57 -5.67 -4.65
C ALA A 190 -5.09 -7.05 -5.14
N LEU A 191 -5.88 -7.71 -5.99
CA LEU A 191 -5.50 -9.00 -6.56
C LEU A 191 -4.29 -8.90 -7.48
N HIS A 192 -4.22 -7.85 -8.30
CA HIS A 192 -3.04 -7.57 -9.13
C HIS A 192 -1.79 -7.24 -8.29
N ASP A 193 -1.96 -6.73 -7.06
CA ASP A 193 -0.87 -6.57 -6.07
C ASP A 193 -0.60 -7.85 -5.26
N GLY A 194 -1.21 -8.98 -5.64
CA GLY A 194 -0.97 -10.28 -5.01
C GLY A 194 -1.72 -10.52 -3.69
N ALA A 195 -2.78 -9.75 -3.40
CA ALA A 195 -3.58 -9.96 -2.20
C ALA A 195 -4.36 -11.28 -2.23
N ASN A 196 -4.47 -11.95 -1.08
CA ASN A 196 -5.37 -13.10 -0.94
C ASN A 196 -6.78 -12.65 -0.58
N TRP A 197 -7.79 -13.32 -1.13
CA TRP A 197 -9.20 -12.97 -0.95
C TRP A 197 -9.64 -12.89 0.52
N GLY A 198 -9.25 -13.85 1.36
CA GLY A 198 -9.66 -13.93 2.77
C GLY A 198 -8.99 -12.90 3.69
N ASP A 199 -7.92 -12.27 3.22
CA ASP A 199 -7.21 -11.23 3.97
C ASP A 199 -7.86 -9.85 3.77
N LEU A 200 -8.86 -9.75 2.89
CA LEU A 200 -9.47 -8.49 2.52
C LEU A 200 -10.61 -8.10 3.47
N GLN A 201 -10.68 -6.80 3.73
CA GLN A 201 -11.76 -6.16 4.45
C GLN A 201 -12.25 -4.96 3.61
N MET A 202 -13.56 -4.76 3.51
CA MET A 202 -14.17 -3.83 2.55
C MET A 202 -15.18 -2.89 3.22
N HIS A 203 -15.20 -1.63 2.79
CA HIS A 203 -16.25 -0.67 3.11
C HIS A 203 -16.62 0.17 1.88
N THR A 204 -17.92 0.33 1.63
CA THR A 204 -18.46 1.04 0.47
C THR A 204 -19.37 2.18 0.89
N ILE A 205 -19.23 3.32 0.19
CA ILE A 205 -20.05 4.51 0.38
C ILE A 205 -20.64 4.99 -0.95
N GLY A 206 -21.79 5.64 -0.86
CA GLY A 206 -22.34 6.45 -1.94
C GLY A 206 -21.79 7.87 -1.88
N VAL A 207 -21.65 8.50 -3.06
CA VAL A 207 -21.14 9.87 -3.20
C VAL A 207 -22.19 10.72 -3.89
N GLN A 208 -22.59 11.82 -3.27
CA GLN A 208 -23.51 12.78 -3.87
C GLN A 208 -22.74 13.70 -4.82
N TRP A 209 -23.07 13.68 -6.11
CA TRP A 209 -22.25 14.33 -7.14
C TRP A 209 -22.09 15.85 -6.97
N ASN A 210 -23.10 16.55 -6.46
CA ASN A 210 -23.12 18.02 -6.37
C ASN A 210 -22.38 18.54 -5.14
N THR A 211 -22.51 17.86 -4.00
CA THR A 211 -21.94 18.30 -2.71
C THR A 211 -20.67 17.55 -2.35
N GLY A 212 -20.48 16.33 -2.87
CA GLY A 212 -19.47 15.40 -2.39
C GLY A 212 -19.82 14.74 -1.06
N ALA A 213 -21.02 14.97 -0.52
CA ALA A 213 -21.47 14.32 0.71
C ALA A 213 -21.53 12.80 0.52
N THR A 214 -21.08 12.07 1.53
CA THR A 214 -21.03 10.61 1.51
C THR A 214 -22.11 10.00 2.38
N PHE A 215 -22.61 8.84 2.00
CA PHE A 215 -23.68 8.14 2.70
C PHE A 215 -23.46 6.62 2.69
N PRO A 216 -23.97 5.88 3.69
CA PRO A 216 -23.88 4.42 3.72
C PRO A 216 -24.48 3.82 2.46
N LYS A 217 -23.77 2.87 1.85
CA LYS A 217 -24.24 2.20 0.64
C LYS A 217 -24.06 0.68 0.77
N PRO A 218 -25.16 -0.08 0.85
CA PRO A 218 -25.06 -1.53 0.81
C PRO A 218 -24.53 -1.99 -0.55
N LEU A 219 -23.96 -3.20 -0.57
CA LEU A 219 -23.55 -3.85 -1.80
C LEU A 219 -24.76 -4.05 -2.72
N CYS A 220 -24.52 -4.05 -4.03
CA CYS A 220 -25.53 -4.53 -4.97
C CYS A 220 -25.59 -6.07 -4.96
N SER A 221 -26.69 -6.64 -5.44
CA SER A 221 -26.91 -8.10 -5.50
C SER A 221 -25.77 -8.88 -6.16
N ASN A 222 -25.17 -8.35 -7.24
CA ASN A 222 -24.01 -8.97 -7.87
C ASN A 222 -22.79 -9.00 -6.93
N CYS A 223 -22.56 -7.90 -6.19
CA CYS A 223 -21.43 -7.78 -5.27
C CYS A 223 -21.63 -8.61 -4.00
N GLU A 224 -22.86 -8.75 -3.51
CA GLU A 224 -23.18 -9.62 -2.38
C GLU A 224 -22.77 -11.07 -2.63
N VAL A 225 -23.06 -11.60 -3.83
CA VAL A 225 -22.65 -12.97 -4.18
C VAL A 225 -21.16 -13.06 -4.52
N THR A 226 -20.60 -12.03 -5.16
CA THR A 226 -19.20 -12.03 -5.61
C THR A 226 -18.25 -12.03 -4.41
N PHE A 227 -18.53 -11.18 -3.41
CA PHE A 227 -17.60 -10.89 -2.30
C PHE A 227 -17.80 -11.75 -1.06
N VAL A 228 -18.50 -12.89 -1.19
CA VAL A 228 -18.50 -13.93 -0.16
C VAL A 228 -17.05 -14.31 0.17
N GLY A 229 -16.71 -14.28 1.46
CA GLY A 229 -15.37 -14.54 1.98
C GLY A 229 -14.47 -13.30 2.15
N ILE A 230 -14.92 -12.11 1.76
CA ILE A 230 -14.34 -10.83 2.18
C ILE A 230 -15.09 -10.34 3.41
N GLU A 231 -14.37 -9.75 4.37
CA GLU A 231 -14.97 -9.13 5.55
C GLU A 231 -15.56 -7.76 5.19
N ILE A 232 -16.89 -7.67 5.11
CA ILE A 232 -17.58 -6.43 4.77
C ILE A 232 -18.00 -5.72 6.05
N ILE A 233 -17.62 -4.44 6.20
CA ILE A 233 -18.04 -3.60 7.32
C ILE A 233 -18.96 -2.50 6.81
N GLN A 234 -20.12 -2.32 7.45
CA GLN A 234 -21.15 -1.33 7.10
C GLN A 234 -21.56 -0.49 8.30
#